data_AF-A0A0B1PEU9-F1
#
_entry.id   AF-A0A0B1PEU9-F1
#
_cell.length_a   1.000
_cell.length_b   1.000
_cell.length_c   1.000
_cell.angle_alpha   90.00
_cell.angle_beta   90.00
_cell.angle_gamma   90.00
#
_symmetry.space_group_name_H-M   'P 1'
#
loop_
_entity.id
_entity.type
_entity.pdbx_description
1 polymer ?
#
loop_
_entity_poly.entity_id
_entity_poly.type
_entity_poly.pdbx_seq_one_letter_code
_entity_poly.pdbx_strand_id
1 'polypeptide(L)'
;MEDGIKIMVIDNMTALLSEYLTSREKVDAHNNLKLLSEKLLTFTRERNILNLIHNTTVISNPPPFKSNNLPFRSDNAMSIFPSNRIKPALGQIFAQFTSLHLLFSSLPRTSKDTNLVYQKIQRPNRKSELDLATNVLVIEVLKDNCSQSSVISEGIGWREGRWTAVDLSKDKTDFIRTFHPILKN
;
A
#
# COMPACT_ATOMS: atom_id res chain seq x y z
N MET A 1 24.14 14.48 -24.21
CA MET A 1 22.67 14.34 -24.23
C MET A 1 22.27 13.95 -22.82
N GLU A 2 21.55 14.82 -22.12
CA GLU A 2 21.05 14.54 -20.78
C GLU A 2 19.96 13.46 -20.90
N ASP A 3 20.35 12.20 -20.67
CA ASP A 3 19.38 11.12 -20.54
C ASP A 3 18.64 11.32 -19.20
N GLY A 4 17.55 12.10 -19.24
CA GLY A 4 16.67 12.32 -18.11
C GLY A 4 16.07 11.00 -17.59
N ILE A 5 15.47 11.05 -16.38
CA ILE A 5 14.81 9.89 -15.80
C ILE A 5 13.69 9.42 -16.73
N LYS A 6 13.80 8.19 -17.22
CA LYS A 6 12.75 7.55 -18.01
C LYS A 6 11.81 6.85 -17.04
N ILE A 7 10.51 7.10 -17.15
CA ILE A 7 9.50 6.49 -16.28
C ILE A 7 8.76 5.44 -17.09
N MET A 8 8.71 4.21 -16.57
CA MET A 8 7.88 3.14 -17.12
C MET A 8 6.74 2.87 -16.16
N VAL A 9 5.50 3.03 -16.64
CA VAL A 9 4.29 2.77 -15.86
C VAL A 9 3.68 1.46 -16.34
N ILE A 10 3.49 0.52 -15.41
CA ILE A 10 2.82 -0.76 -15.64
C ILE A 10 1.52 -0.77 -14.84
N ASP A 11 0.40 -0.67 -15.55
CA ASP A 11 -0.95 -0.76 -15.01
C ASP A 11 -1.74 -1.76 -15.88
N ASN A 12 -2.45 -2.77 -15.39
CA ASN A 12 -2.75 -3.23 -14.03
C ASN A 12 -2.09 -4.60 -13.82
N MET A 13 -1.10 -4.68 -12.92
CA MET A 13 -0.33 -5.92 -12.75
C MET A 13 -1.18 -7.08 -12.23
N THR A 14 -2.28 -6.81 -11.50
CA THR A 14 -3.19 -7.88 -11.06
C THR A 14 -3.80 -8.61 -12.25
N ALA A 15 -4.32 -7.86 -13.23
CA ALA A 15 -5.00 -8.45 -14.38
C ALA A 15 -4.05 -9.34 -15.19
N LEU A 16 -2.85 -8.83 -15.49
CA LEU A 16 -1.81 -9.54 -16.22
C LEU A 16 -1.38 -10.82 -15.49
N LEU A 17 -1.11 -10.73 -14.19
CA LEU A 17 -0.67 -11.89 -13.41
C LEU A 17 -1.79 -12.90 -13.23
N SER A 18 -3.03 -12.47 -13.00
CA SER A 18 -4.17 -13.36 -12.86
C SER A 18 -4.47 -14.12 -14.16
N GLU A 19 -4.41 -13.47 -15.31
CA GLU A 19 -4.56 -14.12 -16.62
C GLU A 19 -3.44 -15.14 -16.86
N TYR A 20 -2.18 -14.73 -16.60
CA TYR A 20 -1.04 -15.61 -16.76
C TYR A 20 -1.11 -16.85 -15.85
N LEU A 21 -1.44 -16.66 -14.57
CA LEU A 21 -1.56 -17.74 -13.58
C LEU A 21 -2.77 -18.66 -13.81
N THR A 22 -3.78 -18.21 -14.56
CA THR A 22 -4.96 -19.02 -14.90
C THR A 22 -4.80 -19.79 -16.21
N SER A 23 -3.87 -19.37 -17.09
CA SER A 23 -3.50 -20.08 -18.32
C SER A 23 -3.02 -21.52 -18.06
N ARG A 24 -3.05 -22.39 -19.08
CA ARG A 24 -2.61 -23.81 -18.97
C ARG A 24 -1.09 -23.98 -18.91
N GLU A 25 -0.31 -22.91 -19.11
CA GLU A 25 1.16 -22.91 -19.16
C GLU A 25 1.81 -22.72 -17.77
N LYS A 26 1.24 -23.36 -16.73
CA LYS A 26 1.61 -23.08 -15.33
C LYS A 26 2.95 -23.67 -14.88
N VAL A 27 3.50 -24.62 -15.65
CA VAL A 27 4.64 -25.45 -15.22
C VAL A 27 5.86 -24.59 -14.87
N ASP A 28 6.04 -23.45 -15.54
CA ASP A 28 7.15 -22.51 -15.30
C ASP A 28 6.70 -21.12 -14.85
N ALA A 29 5.46 -20.96 -14.39
CA ALA A 29 4.92 -19.64 -14.06
C ALA A 29 5.77 -18.90 -13.02
N HIS A 30 6.22 -19.61 -11.98
CA HIS A 30 7.08 -19.00 -10.95
C HIS A 30 8.42 -18.51 -11.51
N ASN A 31 9.06 -19.30 -12.38
CA ASN A 31 10.33 -18.96 -13.02
C ASN A 31 10.18 -17.72 -13.90
N ASN A 32 9.11 -17.65 -14.69
CA ASN A 32 8.85 -16.51 -15.57
C ASN A 32 8.52 -15.23 -14.79
N LEU A 33 7.75 -15.33 -13.70
CA LEU A 33 7.47 -14.17 -12.83
C LEU A 33 8.74 -13.67 -12.12
N LYS A 34 9.59 -14.58 -11.67
CA LYS A 34 10.89 -14.22 -11.09
C LYS A 34 11.78 -13.53 -12.12
N LEU A 35 11.89 -14.10 -13.33
CA LEU A 35 12.66 -13.51 -14.42
C LEU A 35 12.14 -12.11 -14.79
N LEU A 36 10.83 -11.93 -14.89
CA LEU A 36 10.22 -10.63 -15.16
C LEU A 36 10.58 -9.62 -14.06
N SER A 37 10.46 -10.00 -12.79
CA SER A 37 10.86 -9.14 -11.67
C SER A 37 12.33 -8.73 -11.77
N GLU A 38 13.23 -9.69 -11.99
CA GLU A 38 14.67 -9.42 -12.13
C GLU A 38 14.95 -8.45 -13.28
N LYS A 39 14.30 -8.61 -14.44
CA LYS A 39 14.46 -7.72 -15.58
C LYS A 39 13.97 -6.29 -15.29
N LEU A 40 12.85 -6.13 -14.60
CA LEU A 40 12.36 -4.81 -14.18
C LEU A 40 13.34 -4.13 -13.21
N LEU A 41 13.90 -4.88 -12.26
CA LEU A 41 14.94 -4.35 -11.37
C LEU A 41 16.22 -3.98 -12.13
N THR A 42 16.62 -4.78 -13.12
CA THR A 42 17.76 -4.47 -13.99
C THR A 42 17.54 -3.17 -14.75
N PHE A 43 16.35 -2.93 -15.31
CA PHE A 43 16.03 -1.66 -15.97
C PHE A 43 16.15 -0.46 -15.02
N THR A 44 15.71 -0.60 -13.76
CA THR A 44 15.92 0.46 -12.77
C THR A 44 17.39 0.71 -12.50
N ARG A 45 18.19 -0.34 -12.28
CA ARG A 45 19.59 -0.22 -11.83
C ARG A 45 20.55 0.19 -12.95
N GLU A 46 20.38 -0.37 -14.14
CA GLU A 46 21.35 -0.22 -15.23
C GLU A 46 20.95 0.83 -16.26
N ARG A 47 19.64 1.11 -16.40
CA ARG A 47 19.12 2.02 -17.43
C ARG A 47 18.54 3.31 -16.86
N ASN A 48 18.61 3.51 -15.55
CA ASN A 48 18.03 4.65 -14.84
C ASN A 48 16.54 4.86 -15.17
N ILE A 49 15.79 3.75 -15.26
CA ILE A 49 14.35 3.76 -15.53
C ILE A 49 13.58 3.62 -14.22
N LEU A 50 12.75 4.60 -13.86
CA LEU A 50 11.83 4.47 -12.74
C LEU A 50 10.64 3.59 -13.14
N ASN A 51 10.55 2.40 -12.58
CA ASN A 51 9.43 1.48 -12.77
C ASN A 51 8.33 1.74 -11.75
N LEU A 52 7.18 2.25 -12.19
CA LEU A 52 5.97 2.42 -11.40
C LEU A 52 4.99 1.29 -11.73
N ILE A 53 4.78 0.37 -10.79
CA ILE A 53 3.93 -0.80 -10.98
C ILE A 53 2.68 -0.64 -10.13
N HIS A 54 1.52 -0.57 -10.80
CA HIS A 54 0.23 -0.47 -10.15
C HIS A 54 -0.41 -1.85 -9.97
N ASN A 55 -1.00 -2.06 -8.79
CA ASN A 55 -1.68 -3.29 -8.40
C ASN A 55 -3.03 -2.94 -7.78
N THR A 56 -4.01 -3.82 -7.92
CA THR A 56 -5.30 -3.65 -7.26
C THR A 56 -5.27 -4.10 -5.80
N THR A 57 -6.34 -3.77 -5.09
CA THR A 57 -6.55 -4.20 -3.72
C THR A 57 -7.75 -5.12 -3.60
N VAL A 58 -7.68 -6.06 -2.67
CA VAL A 58 -8.80 -6.92 -2.25
C VAL A 58 -9.27 -6.53 -0.87
N ILE A 59 -10.56 -6.70 -0.61
CA ILE A 59 -11.15 -6.48 0.71
C ILE A 59 -11.10 -7.80 1.47
N SER A 60 -10.33 -7.86 2.55
CA SER A 60 -10.39 -8.97 3.50
C SER A 60 -11.56 -8.80 4.46
N ASN A 61 -12.12 -9.91 4.93
CA ASN A 61 -13.08 -9.89 6.03
C ASN A 61 -12.49 -9.12 7.22
N PRO A 62 -13.32 -8.36 7.96
CA PRO A 62 -12.85 -7.69 9.16
C PRO A 62 -12.17 -8.72 10.08
N PRO A 63 -11.03 -8.38 10.70
CA PRO A 63 -10.49 -9.23 11.73
C PRO A 63 -11.57 -9.39 12.83
N PRO A 64 -11.74 -10.60 13.38
CA PRO A 64 -12.59 -10.77 14.55
C PRO A 64 -12.09 -9.82 15.63
N PHE A 65 -12.98 -9.01 16.21
CA PHE A 65 -12.70 -8.22 17.40
C PHE A 65 -12.31 -9.19 18.52
N LYS A 66 -11.03 -9.55 18.62
CA LYS A 66 -10.51 -10.21 19.81
C LYS A 66 -10.30 -9.12 20.85
N SER A 67 -11.29 -9.00 21.74
CA SER A 67 -11.13 -8.28 22.98
C SER A 67 -9.94 -8.86 23.75
N ASN A 68 -9.12 -7.95 24.28
CA ASN A 68 -8.13 -8.13 25.33
C ASN A 68 -6.69 -8.51 24.90
N ASN A 69 -5.80 -7.57 25.24
CA ASN A 69 -4.38 -7.76 25.53
C ASN A 69 -3.42 -7.88 24.34
N LEU A 70 -3.41 -6.88 23.45
CA LEU A 70 -2.17 -6.56 22.73
C LEU A 70 -1.32 -5.67 23.65
N PRO A 71 -0.07 -6.07 23.98
CA PRO A 71 0.83 -5.17 24.68
C PRO A 71 1.07 -3.97 23.76
N PHE A 72 0.67 -2.79 24.21
CA PHE A 72 1.11 -1.52 23.63
C PHE A 72 2.64 -1.50 23.69
N ARG A 73 3.28 -1.90 22.59
CA ARG A 73 4.71 -1.61 22.37
C ARG A 73 4.81 -0.17 21.89
N SER A 74 5.69 0.57 22.54
CA SER A 74 5.89 2.01 22.46
C SER A 74 6.35 2.54 21.10
N ASP A 75 5.96 3.80 20.84
CA ASP A 75 6.56 4.88 20.03
C ASP A 75 6.91 4.74 18.54
N ASN A 76 6.77 3.57 17.93
CA ASN A 76 6.88 3.47 16.47
C ASN A 76 5.50 3.26 15.86
N ALA A 77 5.08 4.14 14.94
CA ALA A 77 3.80 4.04 14.23
C ALA A 77 3.61 2.61 13.68
N MET A 78 2.84 1.79 14.41
CA MET A 78 2.57 0.39 14.05
C MET A 78 1.78 0.33 12.75
N SER A 79 2.02 -0.72 11.96
CA SER A 79 1.27 -1.02 10.73
C SER A 79 -0.24 -0.84 10.90
N ILE A 80 -0.90 -0.26 9.89
CA ILE A 80 -2.36 -0.10 9.86
C ILE A 80 -3.07 -1.38 9.39
N PHE A 81 -2.34 -2.39 8.90
CA PHE A 81 -2.92 -3.63 8.43
C PHE A 81 -3.84 -4.37 9.41
N PRO A 82 -3.63 -4.36 10.73
CA PRO A 82 -4.55 -4.99 11.68
C PRO A 82 -5.92 -4.30 11.71
N SER A 83 -6.03 -3.02 11.37
CA SER A 83 -7.29 -2.26 11.36
C SER A 83 -7.82 -2.02 9.93
N ASN A 84 -6.99 -2.22 8.91
CA ASN A 84 -7.34 -2.02 7.52
C ASN A 84 -7.81 -3.32 6.83
N ARG A 85 -8.98 -3.25 6.21
CA ARG A 85 -9.56 -4.36 5.42
C ARG A 85 -8.98 -4.46 4.01
N ILE A 86 -8.36 -3.39 3.53
CA ILE A 86 -7.76 -3.36 2.21
C ILE A 86 -6.41 -4.07 2.27
N LYS A 87 -6.20 -5.03 1.37
CA LYS A 87 -4.94 -5.76 1.21
C LYS A 87 -4.50 -5.69 -0.26
N PRO A 88 -3.19 -5.64 -0.55
CA PRO A 88 -2.72 -5.73 -1.92
C PRO A 88 -3.13 -7.07 -2.53
N ALA A 89 -3.62 -7.06 -3.77
CA ALA A 89 -3.91 -8.29 -4.50
C ALA A 89 -2.62 -9.08 -4.74
N LEU A 90 -2.73 -10.41 -4.84
CA LEU A 90 -1.61 -11.33 -5.11
C LEU A 90 -0.50 -11.35 -4.03
N GLY A 91 -0.63 -10.60 -2.94
CA GLY A 91 0.21 -10.69 -1.74
C GLY A 91 1.71 -10.75 -2.05
N GLN A 92 2.37 -11.80 -1.57
CA GLN A 92 3.82 -12.00 -1.73
C GLN A 92 4.25 -12.18 -3.20
N ILE A 93 3.37 -12.68 -4.08
CA ILE A 93 3.66 -12.79 -5.51
C ILE A 93 3.86 -11.40 -6.10
N PHE A 94 3.06 -10.41 -5.71
CA PHE A 94 3.25 -9.04 -6.18
C PHE A 94 4.48 -8.38 -5.53
N ALA A 95 4.70 -8.62 -4.24
CA ALA A 95 5.81 -8.00 -3.50
C ALA A 95 7.20 -8.29 -4.07
N GLN A 96 7.37 -9.35 -4.87
CA GLN A 96 8.64 -9.67 -5.51
C GLN A 96 9.03 -8.66 -6.61
N PHE A 97 8.09 -7.94 -7.21
CA PHE A 97 8.33 -7.00 -8.33
C PHE A 97 8.81 -5.63 -7.89
N THR A 98 8.72 -5.33 -6.60
CA THR A 98 8.96 -3.98 -6.06
C THR A 98 10.15 -3.94 -5.12
N SER A 99 11.00 -2.93 -5.27
CA SER A 99 11.97 -2.55 -4.24
C SER A 99 11.33 -1.72 -3.12
N LEU A 100 10.33 -0.90 -3.45
CA LEU A 100 9.49 -0.16 -2.49
C LEU A 100 8.02 -0.47 -2.81
N HIS A 101 7.28 -0.99 -1.84
CA HIS A 101 5.86 -1.30 -1.99
C HIS A 101 5.04 -0.41 -1.07
N LEU A 102 4.18 0.42 -1.66
CA LEU A 102 3.33 1.35 -0.94
C LEU A 102 1.87 0.93 -1.06
N LEU A 103 1.13 0.98 0.05
CA LEU A 103 -0.31 0.79 0.08
C LEU A 103 -0.99 2.12 0.33
N PHE A 104 -1.89 2.47 -0.58
CA PHE A 104 -2.73 3.66 -0.50
C PHE A 104 -4.12 3.24 -0.04
N SER A 105 -4.58 3.77 1.10
CA SER A 105 -5.86 3.42 1.71
C SER A 105 -6.63 4.65 2.11
N SER A 106 -7.87 4.76 1.65
CA SER A 106 -8.80 5.80 2.12
C SER A 106 -9.41 5.35 3.45
N LEU A 107 -9.04 6.02 4.55
CA LEU A 107 -9.54 5.70 5.88
C LEU A 107 -10.38 6.86 6.46
N PRO A 108 -11.38 6.57 7.30
CA PRO A 108 -12.14 7.61 8.00
C PRO A 108 -11.21 8.46 8.88
N ARG A 109 -11.36 9.78 8.82
CA ARG A 109 -10.45 10.73 9.50
C ARG A 109 -10.63 10.73 11.01
N THR A 110 -11.88 10.66 11.47
CA THR A 110 -12.23 10.75 12.89
C THR A 110 -12.92 9.49 13.40
N SER A 111 -13.00 9.35 14.73
CA SER A 111 -13.80 8.30 15.38
C SER A 111 -15.29 8.41 14.99
N LYS A 112 -15.79 9.64 14.78
CA LYS A 112 -17.15 9.87 14.28
C LYS A 112 -17.31 9.30 12.87
N ASP A 113 -16.37 9.58 11.97
CA ASP A 113 -16.38 9.06 10.60
C ASP A 113 -16.28 7.53 10.59
N THR A 114 -15.43 6.97 11.47
CA THR A 114 -15.29 5.53 11.69
C THR A 114 -16.64 4.90 12.05
N ASN A 115 -17.36 5.47 13.02
CA ASN A 115 -18.67 4.97 13.41
C ASN A 115 -19.68 5.03 12.25
N LEU A 116 -19.67 6.10 11.45
CA LEU A 116 -20.54 6.21 10.28
C LEU A 116 -20.25 5.11 9.24
N VAL A 117 -18.98 4.89 8.93
CA VAL A 117 -18.55 3.91 7.90
C VAL A 117 -18.78 2.47 8.37
N TYR A 118 -18.39 2.12 9.59
CA TYR A 118 -18.41 0.73 10.05
C TYR A 118 -19.76 0.28 10.64
N GLN A 119 -20.58 1.17 11.22
CA GLN A 119 -21.93 0.79 11.67
C GLN A 119 -22.86 0.48 10.48
N LYS A 120 -22.68 1.15 9.34
CA LYS A 120 -23.43 0.89 8.11
C LYS A 120 -23.20 -0.52 7.57
N ILE A 121 -21.97 -1.03 7.65
CA ILE A 121 -21.63 -2.40 7.24
C ILE A 121 -22.39 -3.44 8.09
N GLN A 122 -22.64 -3.14 9.37
CA GLN A 122 -23.39 -4.02 10.26
C GLN A 122 -24.92 -3.87 10.10
N ARG A 123 -25.42 -2.73 9.59
CA ARG A 123 -26.85 -2.42 9.43
C ARG A 123 -27.13 -1.66 8.12
N PRO A 124 -27.21 -2.35 6.97
CA PRO A 124 -27.27 -1.72 5.64
C PRO A 124 -28.58 -0.97 5.32
N ASN A 125 -29.65 -1.14 6.11
CA ASN A 125 -30.99 -0.63 5.79
C ASN A 125 -31.32 0.78 6.32
N ARG A 126 -30.37 1.53 6.91
CA ARG A 126 -30.61 2.95 7.26
C ARG A 126 -30.26 3.84 6.05
N LYS A 127 -31.30 4.41 5.44
CA LYS A 127 -31.18 5.59 4.55
C LYS A 127 -30.75 6.80 5.39
N SER A 128 -29.47 6.91 5.72
CA SER A 128 -28.89 8.16 6.22
C SER A 128 -28.03 8.77 5.14
N GLU A 129 -28.22 10.07 4.93
CA GLU A 129 -27.50 10.94 4.00
C GLU A 129 -26.02 10.55 3.86
N LEU A 130 -25.60 10.33 2.62
CA LEU A 130 -24.36 9.67 2.24
C LEU A 130 -23.11 10.58 2.33
N ASP A 131 -23.22 11.80 2.85
CA ASP A 131 -22.29 12.89 2.51
C ASP A 131 -21.36 13.40 3.63
N LEU A 132 -21.33 12.79 4.82
CA LEU A 132 -20.62 13.41 5.97
C LEU A 132 -19.34 12.73 6.44
N ALA A 133 -19.00 11.53 5.95
CA ALA A 133 -17.78 10.86 6.41
C ALA A 133 -16.55 11.48 5.72
N THR A 134 -15.75 12.21 6.50
CA THR A 134 -14.49 12.74 5.98
C THR A 134 -13.43 11.64 5.97
N ASN A 135 -12.81 11.43 4.82
CA ASN A 135 -11.72 10.46 4.66
C ASN A 135 -10.38 11.17 4.54
N VAL A 136 -9.32 10.45 4.91
CA VAL A 136 -7.92 10.83 4.68
C VAL A 136 -7.25 9.70 3.91
N LEU A 137 -6.29 10.05 3.06
CA LEU A 137 -5.48 9.05 2.38
C LEU A 137 -4.36 8.62 3.33
N VAL A 138 -4.23 7.33 3.59
CA VAL A 138 -3.12 6.77 4.36
C VAL A 138 -2.21 6.01 3.42
N ILE A 139 -0.91 6.32 3.49
CA ILE A 139 0.15 5.67 2.75
C ILE A 139 0.96 4.85 3.74
N GLU A 140 0.97 3.54 3.56
CA GLU A 140 1.74 2.59 4.35
C GLU A 140 2.85 1.96 3.51
N VAL A 141 4.04 1.81 4.11
CA VAL A 141 5.16 1.12 3.47
C VAL A 141 5.07 -0.38 3.80
N LEU A 142 4.78 -1.20 2.80
CA LEU A 142 4.62 -2.64 2.95
C LEU A 142 5.93 -3.41 2.82
N LYS A 143 6.86 -2.87 2.04
CA LYS A 143 8.18 -3.44 1.77
C LYS A 143 9.15 -2.32 1.44
N ASP A 144 10.34 -2.38 1.99
CA ASP A 144 11.41 -1.43 1.75
C ASP A 144 12.76 -2.13 1.57
N ASN A 145 13.02 -2.54 0.34
CA ASN A 145 14.29 -3.06 -0.14
C ASN A 145 15.13 -1.99 -0.85
N CYS A 146 14.87 -0.69 -0.61
CA CYS A 146 15.74 0.35 -1.13
C CYS A 146 17.12 0.24 -0.47
N SER A 147 18.17 0.27 -1.30
CA SER A 147 19.55 0.31 -0.83
C SER A 147 19.78 1.55 0.05
N GLN A 148 20.72 1.46 0.99
CA GLN A 148 21.12 2.59 1.82
C GLN A 148 21.44 3.81 0.94
N SER A 149 20.68 4.89 1.15
CA SER A 149 21.04 6.19 0.61
C SER A 149 22.18 6.74 1.46
N SER A 150 23.14 7.43 0.84
CA SER A 150 24.18 8.17 1.57
C SER A 150 23.60 9.21 2.55
N VAL A 151 22.32 9.55 2.41
CA VAL A 151 21.59 10.53 3.23
C VAL A 151 20.92 9.88 4.46
N ILE A 152 20.67 8.57 4.45
CA ILE A 152 19.91 7.89 5.50
C ILE A 152 20.74 6.73 6.05
N SER A 153 21.18 6.86 7.31
CA SER A 153 21.99 5.85 8.00
C SER A 153 21.20 4.61 8.44
N GLU A 154 19.86 4.63 8.31
CA GLU A 154 19.02 3.50 8.67
C GLU A 154 19.12 2.36 7.63
N GLY A 155 19.12 1.11 8.11
CA GLY A 155 19.30 -0.09 7.29
C GLY A 155 18.08 -0.44 6.44
N ILE A 156 18.23 -1.39 5.51
CA ILE A 156 17.13 -1.90 4.68
C ILE A 156 15.94 -2.28 5.56
N GLY A 157 14.72 -1.91 5.14
CA GLY A 157 13.48 -2.25 5.84
C GLY A 157 13.07 -1.30 6.96
N TRP A 158 13.84 -0.24 7.28
CA TRP A 158 13.55 0.63 8.42
C TRP A 158 12.20 1.37 8.35
N ARG A 159 11.64 1.52 7.14
CA ARG A 159 10.32 2.13 6.89
C ARG A 159 9.18 1.12 6.92
N GLU A 160 9.44 -0.19 6.90
CA GLU A 160 8.38 -1.20 6.79
C GLU A 160 7.39 -1.11 7.96
N GLY A 161 6.10 -1.14 7.64
CA GLY A 161 5.02 -0.96 8.59
C GLY A 161 4.79 0.47 9.05
N ARG A 162 5.66 1.43 8.68
CA ARG A 162 5.41 2.84 8.92
C ARG A 162 4.36 3.36 7.94
N TRP A 163 3.59 4.34 8.39
CA TRP A 163 2.56 4.97 7.60
C TRP A 163 2.47 6.47 7.90
N THR A 164 1.89 7.20 6.96
CA THR A 164 1.52 8.60 7.15
C THR A 164 0.15 8.85 6.53
N ALA A 165 -0.66 9.67 7.19
CA ALA A 165 -1.90 10.15 6.61
C ALA A 165 -1.63 11.45 5.87
N VAL A 166 -2.22 11.62 4.70
CA VAL A 166 -2.05 12.77 3.83
C VAL A 166 -3.39 13.31 3.35
N ASP A 167 -3.51 14.64 3.31
CA ASP A 167 -4.62 15.31 2.63
C ASP A 167 -4.21 15.60 1.18
N LEU A 168 -5.07 15.23 0.22
CA LEU A 168 -4.88 15.57 -1.18
C LEU A 168 -5.42 16.97 -1.48
N SER A 169 -4.78 17.62 -2.43
CA SER A 169 -5.27 18.83 -3.09
C SER A 169 -6.60 18.60 -3.80
N LYS A 170 -7.35 19.70 -4.05
CA LYS A 170 -8.69 19.61 -4.66
C LYS A 170 -8.64 18.98 -6.06
N ASP A 171 -7.57 19.22 -6.78
CA ASP A 171 -7.21 18.66 -8.09
C ASP A 171 -6.50 17.29 -8.00
N LYS A 172 -6.16 16.83 -6.78
CA LYS A 172 -5.54 15.53 -6.49
C LYS A 172 -4.15 15.33 -7.10
N THR A 173 -3.46 16.41 -7.43
CA THR A 173 -2.11 16.37 -8.03
C THR A 173 -1.00 16.55 -7.00
N ASP A 174 -1.34 16.98 -5.79
CA ASP A 174 -0.38 17.28 -4.71
C ASP A 174 -0.88 16.88 -3.31
N PHE A 175 0.04 16.67 -2.37
CA PHE A 175 -0.22 16.43 -0.95
C PHE A 175 -0.16 17.75 -0.18
N ILE A 176 -1.29 18.18 0.40
CA ILE A 176 -1.37 19.45 1.13
C ILE A 176 -0.76 19.34 2.53
N ARG A 177 -1.03 18.22 3.22
CA ARG A 177 -0.63 18.04 4.62
C ARG A 177 -0.24 16.60 4.87
N THR A 178 0.82 16.40 5.64
CA THR A 178 1.19 15.11 6.21
C THR A 178 0.87 15.15 7.71
N PHE A 179 0.19 14.12 8.20
CA PHE A 179 -0.05 13.94 9.62
C PHE A 179 0.98 12.95 10.13
N HIS A 180 1.81 13.43 11.05
CA HIS A 180 2.57 12.53 11.90
C HIS A 180 1.63 12.12 13.04
N PRO A 181 1.43 10.81 13.30
CA PRO A 181 0.69 10.40 14.47
C PRO A 181 1.41 10.92 15.70
N ILE A 182 0.89 12.00 16.30
CA ILE A 182 1.28 12.40 17.65
C ILE A 182 0.61 11.37 18.54
N LEU A 183 1.33 10.30 18.86
CA LEU A 183 0.96 9.40 19.93
C LEU A 183 1.04 10.25 21.21
N LYS A 184 -0.12 10.65 21.74
CA LYS A 184 -0.17 11.18 23.09
C LYS A 184 0.16 10.02 24.02
N ASN A 185 1.30 10.14 24.70
CA ASN A 185 1.69 9.30 25.83
C ASN A 185 0.61 9.29 26.92
#